data_AF-A0A8C0Z9J6-F1
#
_entry.id   AF-A0A8C0Z9J6-F1
#
_cell.length_a   1.000
_cell.length_b   1.000
_cell.length_c   1.000
_cell.angle_alpha   90.00
_cell.angle_beta   90.00
_cell.angle_gamma   90.00
#
_symmetry.space_group_name_H-M   'P 1'
#
loop_
_entity.id
_entity.type
_entity.pdbx_description
1 polymer ?
#
loop_
_entity_poly.entity_id
_entity_poly.type
_entity_poly.pdbx_seq_one_letter_code
_entity_poly.pdbx_strand_id
1 'polypeptide(L)'
;MTMWKTIMCSSRTVEPVVQILLDVLRTWSEHSKCTSDGDNTGVFALTATVVMWKFLQVPCVPRVVNVYFPRLFVHLLFQVFFSTLDISEDLNAFWKGCQEQHGLAISPSRFAVQTLKSLLCQMRCNEVVLSMERKCGWDTLLCADTHHYAVGLLAREISCVSRRLCSRIARYLLRVLSTQEARWDLPALAFLVEILDYLDLSERGANRLLEIFSRHLSSECRDKRHLVLRALFKLSDDPSMNEKMWSLTERLVELLRDADGEIVRMTIMVLSFVVLDKEMLIPSPIALQLAEVLPPLFDHNNSQVQLVSILLFQTLVIVLVEMEKEALETQMCQSLLPLFFHCHDENQRVAEVRTPGLLLSPRQGARLPPALAPCRLQPPAGLGTRMRVLCPALWGHLRVSAALQASQRALLSMAKFLKRRDLGNPVKKEKLWKFAEVLVRTAWKAQP
;
A
#
# COMPACT_ATOMS: atom_id res chain seq x y z
N MET A 1 -37.89 25.13 9.44
CA MET A 1 -36.58 25.80 9.19
C MET A 1 -36.13 26.71 10.33
N THR A 2 -37.04 27.31 11.11
CA THR A 2 -36.76 28.24 12.21
C THR A 2 -36.03 27.60 13.40
N MET A 3 -36.47 26.42 13.87
CA MET A 3 -35.81 25.70 14.98
C MET A 3 -34.33 25.39 14.70
N TRP A 4 -34.03 24.80 13.54
CA TRP A 4 -32.66 24.46 13.14
C TRP A 4 -31.76 25.69 13.05
N LYS A 5 -32.26 26.80 12.52
CA LYS A 5 -31.52 28.08 12.51
C LYS A 5 -31.18 28.53 13.93
N THR A 6 -32.12 28.46 14.87
CA THR A 6 -31.90 28.86 16.27
C THR A 6 -30.85 27.98 16.96
N ILE A 7 -30.93 26.66 16.79
CA ILE A 7 -29.94 25.71 17.34
C ILE A 7 -28.55 25.98 16.76
N MET A 8 -28.48 26.28 15.46
CA MET A 8 -27.24 26.48 14.70
C MET A 8 -26.52 27.80 14.97
N CYS A 9 -27.29 28.85 15.23
CA CYS A 9 -26.74 30.18 15.50
C CYS A 9 -26.20 30.33 16.94
N SER A 10 -26.45 29.37 17.83
CA SER A 10 -25.97 29.38 19.21
C SER A 10 -24.90 28.32 19.45
N SER A 11 -23.69 28.75 19.81
CA SER A 11 -22.57 27.85 20.12
C SER A 11 -22.86 26.92 21.28
N ARG A 12 -23.64 27.38 22.27
CA ARG A 12 -24.01 26.61 23.48
C ARG A 12 -24.93 25.43 23.17
N THR A 13 -25.74 25.52 22.12
CA THR A 13 -26.69 24.46 21.73
C THR A 13 -26.14 23.58 20.62
N VAL A 14 -25.38 24.14 19.68
CA VAL A 14 -24.91 23.43 18.50
C VAL A 14 -23.83 22.38 18.83
N GLU A 15 -22.98 22.64 19.82
CA GLU A 15 -21.90 21.73 20.22
C GLU A 15 -22.41 20.43 20.86
N PRO A 16 -23.31 20.46 21.87
CA PRO A 16 -23.93 19.24 22.39
C PRO A 16 -24.64 18.42 21.31
N VAL A 17 -25.37 19.08 20.40
CA VAL A 17 -26.07 18.39 19.31
C VAL A 17 -25.09 17.68 18.37
N VAL A 18 -23.99 18.33 17.97
CA VAL A 18 -22.98 17.70 17.11
C VAL A 18 -22.29 16.53 17.81
N GLN A 19 -22.07 16.60 19.12
CA GLN A 19 -21.51 15.47 19.89
C GLN A 19 -22.47 14.29 19.93
N ILE A 20 -23.77 14.53 20.20
CA ILE A 20 -24.79 13.47 20.14
C ILE A 20 -24.83 12.83 18.75
N LEU A 21 -24.79 13.65 17.69
CA LEU A 21 -24.75 13.14 16.32
C LEU A 21 -23.51 12.28 16.07
N LEU A 22 -22.33 12.71 16.53
CA LEU A 22 -21.11 11.92 16.43
C LEU A 22 -21.22 10.59 17.19
N ASP A 23 -21.83 10.61 18.36
CA ASP A 23 -22.01 9.43 19.20
C ASP A 23 -23.01 8.44 18.60
N VAL A 24 -24.04 8.91 17.90
CA VAL A 24 -25.01 8.08 17.17
C VAL A 24 -24.41 7.56 15.88
N LEU A 25 -23.69 8.41 15.14
CA LEU A 25 -22.96 7.98 13.95
C LEU A 25 -22.00 6.86 14.36
N ARG A 26 -21.16 7.04 15.37
CA ARG A 26 -20.17 6.03 15.80
C ARG A 26 -20.73 4.63 16.10
N THR A 27 -21.99 4.49 16.54
CA THR A 27 -22.58 3.21 17.00
C THR A 27 -23.25 2.38 15.92
N TRP A 28 -22.87 2.57 14.65
CA TRP A 28 -23.41 1.93 13.45
C TRP A 28 -24.04 0.53 13.64
N SER A 29 -25.36 0.50 13.42
CA SER A 29 -26.29 -0.61 13.14
C SER A 29 -26.45 -1.83 14.05
N GLU A 30 -25.59 -2.15 15.03
CA GLU A 30 -25.86 -3.29 15.93
C GLU A 30 -26.39 -2.92 17.31
N HIS A 31 -26.16 -1.69 17.75
CA HIS A 31 -26.65 -1.21 19.03
C HIS A 31 -27.48 0.04 18.80
N SER A 32 -28.78 -0.19 18.61
CA SER A 32 -29.82 0.79 18.90
C SER A 32 -29.47 1.49 20.22
N LYS A 33 -29.07 2.76 20.18
CA LYS A 33 -29.12 3.58 21.39
C LYS A 33 -30.60 3.85 21.65
N CYS A 34 -31.14 3.25 22.71
CA CYS A 34 -32.49 3.58 23.14
C CYS A 34 -32.55 5.05 23.50
N THR A 35 -33.62 5.72 23.10
CA THR A 35 -33.92 7.08 23.51
C THR A 35 -34.20 7.10 25.01
N SER A 36 -33.81 8.17 25.71
CA SER A 36 -33.92 8.29 27.17
C SER A 36 -35.36 8.45 27.68
N ASP A 37 -36.33 8.45 26.77
CA ASP A 37 -37.78 8.58 26.98
C ASP A 37 -38.47 7.25 27.30
N GLY A 38 -37.74 6.12 27.28
CA GLY A 38 -38.25 4.81 27.69
C GLY A 38 -38.90 4.00 26.56
N ASP A 39 -39.03 4.58 25.36
CA ASP A 39 -39.38 3.84 24.16
C ASP A 39 -38.13 3.14 23.62
N ASN A 40 -38.21 1.81 23.42
CA ASN A 40 -37.15 0.99 22.82
C ASN A 40 -36.96 1.28 21.30
N THR A 41 -37.21 2.51 20.85
CA THR A 41 -37.05 2.91 19.46
C THR A 41 -35.57 3.14 19.17
N GLY A 42 -34.98 2.25 18.37
CA GLY A 42 -33.56 2.34 18.05
C GLY A 42 -33.21 3.57 17.22
N VAL A 43 -32.24 4.35 17.69
CA VAL A 43 -31.68 5.46 16.92
C VAL A 43 -30.62 4.94 15.94
N PHE A 44 -30.94 4.97 14.65
CA PHE A 44 -30.03 4.56 13.58
C PHE A 44 -29.04 5.66 13.20
N ALA A 45 -27.85 5.26 12.73
CA ALA A 45 -26.86 6.19 12.21
C ALA A 45 -27.33 6.92 10.93
N LEU A 46 -28.27 6.34 10.16
CA LEU A 46 -28.97 7.03 9.08
C LEU A 46 -29.77 8.23 9.60
N THR A 47 -30.38 8.13 10.79
CA THR A 47 -31.09 9.26 11.41
C THR A 47 -30.14 10.42 11.65
N ALA A 48 -28.97 10.15 12.22
CA ALA A 48 -27.95 11.18 12.41
C ALA A 48 -27.45 11.76 11.07
N THR A 49 -27.41 10.95 10.02
CA THR A 49 -27.07 11.40 8.65
C THR A 49 -28.13 12.35 8.09
N VAL A 50 -29.42 12.05 8.27
CA VAL A 50 -30.53 12.95 7.86
C VAL A 50 -30.50 14.26 8.62
N VAL A 51 -30.29 14.22 9.94
CA VAL A 51 -30.15 15.42 10.77
C VAL A 51 -28.95 16.24 10.31
N MET A 52 -27.81 15.60 10.05
CA MET A 52 -26.61 16.27 9.56
C MET A 52 -26.85 16.93 8.20
N TRP A 53 -27.56 16.27 7.28
CA TRP A 53 -27.94 16.86 5.99
C TRP A 53 -28.82 18.10 6.14
N LYS A 54 -29.79 18.09 7.06
CA LYS A 54 -30.59 19.29 7.39
C LYS A 54 -29.72 20.39 7.99
N PHE A 55 -28.77 20.01 8.86
CA PHE A 55 -27.80 20.92 9.47
C PHE A 55 -26.97 21.65 8.40
N LEU A 56 -26.49 20.91 7.41
CA LEU A 56 -25.63 21.43 6.34
C LEU A 56 -26.37 22.32 5.32
N GLN A 57 -27.71 22.33 5.33
CA GLN A 57 -28.52 23.23 4.51
C GLN A 57 -28.74 24.60 5.15
N VAL A 58 -28.42 24.77 6.42
CA VAL A 58 -28.56 26.06 7.10
C VAL A 58 -27.38 26.95 6.69
N PRO A 59 -27.62 28.19 6.19
CA PRO A 59 -26.56 29.05 5.64
C PRO A 59 -25.52 29.51 6.69
N CYS A 60 -25.81 29.32 7.97
CA CYS A 60 -24.84 29.55 9.05
C CYS A 60 -24.01 28.27 9.23
N VAL A 61 -22.76 28.27 8.76
CA VAL A 61 -21.81 27.20 9.09
C VAL A 61 -21.25 27.45 10.48
N PRO A 62 -21.62 26.66 11.50
CA PRO A 62 -21.11 26.87 12.84
C PRO A 62 -19.61 26.58 12.84
N ARG A 63 -18.81 27.41 13.51
CA ARG A 63 -17.38 27.12 13.80
C ARG A 63 -17.20 25.70 14.37
N VAL A 64 -18.21 25.22 15.09
CA VAL A 64 -18.32 23.86 15.64
C VAL A 64 -18.20 22.78 14.56
N VAL A 65 -18.85 22.92 13.39
CA VAL A 65 -18.72 21.94 12.30
C VAL A 65 -17.28 21.86 11.80
N ASN A 66 -16.56 22.99 11.73
CA ASN A 66 -15.14 22.99 11.39
C ASN A 66 -14.31 22.24 12.45
N VAL A 67 -14.58 22.41 13.75
CA VAL A 67 -13.89 21.71 14.85
C VAL A 67 -14.10 20.19 14.78
N TYR A 68 -15.34 19.77 14.53
CA TYR A 68 -15.72 18.35 14.49
C TYR A 68 -15.61 17.71 13.10
N PHE A 69 -15.26 18.48 12.08
CA PHE A 69 -15.21 18.04 10.68
C PHE A 69 -14.49 16.70 10.46
N PRO A 70 -13.26 16.46 10.97
CA PRO A 70 -12.57 15.19 10.72
C PRO A 70 -13.36 13.97 11.20
N ARG A 71 -14.05 14.10 12.34
CA ARG A 71 -14.88 13.03 12.89
C ARG A 71 -16.15 12.85 12.07
N LEU A 72 -16.87 13.96 11.80
CA LEU A 72 -18.10 13.94 10.99
C LEU A 72 -17.84 13.38 9.60
N PHE A 73 -16.74 13.78 8.96
CA PHE A 73 -16.34 13.34 7.63
C PHE A 73 -16.06 11.84 7.61
N VAL A 74 -15.18 11.34 8.49
CA VAL A 74 -14.84 9.91 8.53
C VAL A 74 -16.06 9.07 8.88
N HIS A 75 -16.87 9.51 9.83
CA HIS A 75 -18.09 8.82 10.19
C HIS A 75 -19.11 8.81 9.04
N LEU A 76 -19.38 9.93 8.37
CA LEU A 76 -20.28 9.92 7.21
C LEU A 76 -19.74 9.05 6.06
N LEU A 77 -18.42 9.02 5.85
CA LEU A 77 -17.81 8.10 4.90
C LEU A 77 -18.06 6.64 5.31
N PHE A 78 -18.03 6.35 6.61
CA PHE A 78 -18.41 5.04 7.13
C PHE A 78 -19.91 4.75 6.97
N GLN A 79 -20.78 5.75 7.10
CA GLN A 79 -22.19 5.53 6.79
C GLN A 79 -22.38 5.11 5.33
N VAL A 80 -21.60 5.66 4.39
CA VAL A 80 -21.73 5.32 2.97
C VAL A 80 -21.57 3.82 2.75
N PHE A 81 -20.48 3.20 3.23
CA PHE A 81 -20.31 1.75 3.00
C PHE A 81 -21.20 0.88 3.87
N PHE A 82 -21.54 1.25 5.10
CA PHE A 82 -22.56 0.47 5.84
C PHE A 82 -23.91 0.48 5.13
N SER A 83 -24.28 1.59 4.51
CA SER A 83 -25.51 1.69 3.74
C SER A 83 -25.48 0.91 2.42
N THR A 84 -24.33 0.32 2.06
CA THR A 84 -24.19 -0.58 0.90
C THR A 84 -24.20 -2.05 1.29
N LEU A 85 -24.05 -2.37 2.59
CA LEU A 85 -24.20 -3.72 3.11
C LEU A 85 -25.69 -4.04 3.33
N ASP A 86 -26.02 -5.32 3.56
CA ASP A 86 -27.40 -5.78 3.75
C ASP A 86 -28.14 -4.96 4.82
N ILE A 87 -29.20 -4.28 4.38
CA ILE A 87 -30.00 -3.37 5.18
C ILE A 87 -31.08 -4.17 5.92
N SER A 88 -31.06 -4.13 7.26
CA SER A 88 -32.10 -4.76 8.10
C SER A 88 -33.52 -4.28 7.75
N GLU A 89 -34.53 -5.11 7.99
CA GLU A 89 -35.95 -4.78 7.76
C GLU A 89 -36.38 -3.50 8.50
N ASP A 90 -35.93 -3.34 9.76
CA ASP A 90 -36.22 -2.13 10.55
C ASP A 90 -35.62 -0.87 9.92
N LEU A 91 -34.42 -0.99 9.37
CA LEU A 91 -33.71 0.11 8.72
C LEU A 91 -34.37 0.49 7.39
N ASN A 92 -34.91 -0.49 6.65
CA ASN A 92 -35.71 -0.27 5.45
C ASN A 92 -37.04 0.42 5.77
N ALA A 93 -37.74 -0.01 6.82
CA ALA A 93 -38.99 0.64 7.26
C ALA A 93 -38.75 2.09 7.69
N PHE A 94 -37.70 2.33 8.48
CA PHE A 94 -37.26 3.68 8.85
C PHE A 94 -36.95 4.55 7.63
N TRP A 95 -36.18 4.02 6.67
CA TRP A 95 -35.81 4.76 5.48
C TRP A 95 -37.04 5.13 4.65
N LYS A 96 -37.97 4.20 4.45
CA LYS A 96 -39.22 4.46 3.74
C LYS A 96 -40.01 5.62 4.36
N GLY A 97 -40.09 5.67 5.69
CA GLY A 97 -40.69 6.81 6.40
C GLY A 97 -39.95 8.13 6.14
N CYS A 98 -38.61 8.11 6.10
CA CYS A 98 -37.82 9.30 5.74
C CYS A 98 -38.06 9.75 4.29
N GLN A 99 -38.22 8.81 3.34
CA GLN A 99 -38.50 9.12 1.94
C GLN A 99 -39.83 9.87 1.80
N GLU A 100 -40.86 9.39 2.49
CA GLU A 100 -42.19 10.01 2.51
C GLU A 100 -42.17 11.39 3.19
N GLN A 101 -41.51 11.51 4.34
CA GLN A 101 -41.49 12.74 5.13
C GLN A 101 -40.64 13.86 4.51
N HIS A 102 -39.60 13.51 3.76
CA HIS A 102 -38.62 14.47 3.24
C HIS A 102 -38.53 14.53 1.71
N GLY A 103 -39.33 13.74 0.99
CA GLY A 103 -39.32 13.68 -0.48
C GLY A 103 -38.01 13.13 -1.04
N LEU A 104 -37.35 12.21 -0.32
CA LEU A 104 -36.06 11.66 -0.71
C LEU A 104 -36.25 10.46 -1.66
N ALA A 105 -36.05 10.66 -2.97
CA ALA A 105 -36.15 9.60 -3.97
C ALA A 105 -34.86 8.77 -4.14
N ILE A 106 -33.89 8.91 -3.23
CA ILE A 106 -32.57 8.27 -3.34
C ILE A 106 -32.39 7.16 -2.31
N SER A 107 -31.55 6.17 -2.63
CA SER A 107 -31.19 5.10 -1.71
C SER A 107 -30.40 5.65 -0.50
N PRO A 108 -30.37 4.93 0.65
CA PRO A 108 -29.64 5.35 1.85
C PRO A 108 -28.16 5.66 1.59
N SER A 109 -27.48 4.82 0.81
CA SER A 109 -26.07 5.01 0.43
C SER A 109 -25.85 6.24 -0.43
N ARG A 110 -26.71 6.49 -1.42
CA ARG A 110 -26.68 7.71 -2.24
C ARG A 110 -26.98 8.96 -1.41
N PHE A 111 -27.86 8.85 -0.41
CA PHE A 111 -28.13 9.94 0.52
C PHE A 111 -26.93 10.25 1.44
N ALA A 112 -26.25 9.22 1.95
CA ALA A 112 -25.02 9.39 2.72
C ALA A 112 -23.94 10.08 1.88
N VAL A 113 -23.78 9.69 0.60
CA VAL A 113 -22.88 10.38 -0.35
C VAL A 113 -23.28 11.84 -0.54
N GLN A 114 -24.57 12.13 -0.73
CA GLN A 114 -25.06 13.51 -0.87
C GLN A 114 -24.79 14.37 0.38
N THR A 115 -24.91 13.76 1.56
CA THR A 115 -24.61 14.40 2.84
C THR A 115 -23.11 14.69 2.96
N LEU A 116 -22.27 13.73 2.56
CA LEU A 116 -20.82 13.90 2.51
C LEU A 116 -20.38 14.98 1.52
N LYS A 117 -20.97 15.03 0.32
CA LYS A 117 -20.78 16.12 -0.67
C LYS A 117 -21.13 17.47 -0.05
N SER A 118 -22.28 17.55 0.61
CA SER A 118 -22.73 18.78 1.29
C SER A 118 -21.73 19.23 2.37
N LEU A 119 -21.19 18.30 3.15
CA LEU A 119 -20.18 18.59 4.18
C LEU A 119 -18.89 19.15 3.56
N LEU A 120 -18.42 18.58 2.45
CA LEU A 120 -17.25 19.06 1.72
C LEU A 120 -17.48 20.47 1.15
N CYS A 121 -18.67 20.74 0.58
CA CYS A 121 -19.02 22.07 0.10
C CYS A 121 -18.97 23.12 1.22
N GLN A 122 -19.46 22.78 2.42
CA GLN A 122 -19.41 23.69 3.59
C GLN A 122 -17.97 23.97 4.06
N MET A 123 -17.04 23.05 3.82
CA MET A 123 -15.61 23.24 4.07
C MET A 123 -14.86 23.91 2.92
N ARG A 124 -15.58 24.40 1.89
CA ARG A 124 -15.02 25.01 0.67
C ARG A 124 -14.17 24.03 -0.16
N CYS A 125 -14.49 22.73 -0.09
CA CYS A 125 -13.84 21.67 -0.86
C CYS A 125 -14.65 21.28 -2.11
N ASN A 126 -15.24 22.24 -2.81
CA ASN A 126 -16.06 21.99 -4.01
C ASN A 126 -15.26 21.29 -5.12
N GLU A 127 -13.98 21.63 -5.27
CA GLU A 127 -13.07 21.00 -6.25
C GLU A 127 -12.93 19.48 -6.02
N VAL A 128 -12.93 19.04 -4.75
CA VAL A 128 -12.92 17.60 -4.41
C VAL A 128 -14.20 16.94 -4.91
N VAL A 129 -15.34 17.59 -4.73
CA VAL A 129 -16.64 17.08 -5.17
C VAL A 129 -16.69 16.91 -6.69
N LEU A 130 -16.22 17.92 -7.42
CA LEU A 130 -16.17 17.90 -8.88
C LEU A 130 -15.16 16.88 -9.43
N SER A 131 -13.97 16.79 -8.83
CA SER A 131 -12.94 15.84 -9.26
C SER A 131 -13.37 14.39 -9.06
N MET A 132 -13.99 14.10 -7.92
CA MET A 132 -14.55 12.78 -7.63
C MET A 132 -15.67 12.40 -8.62
N GLU A 133 -16.51 13.36 -9.03
CA GLU A 133 -17.54 13.12 -10.05
C GLU A 133 -16.92 12.77 -11.41
N ARG A 134 -15.91 13.53 -11.84
CA ARG A 134 -15.20 13.28 -13.11
C ARG A 134 -14.49 11.93 -13.16
N LYS A 135 -14.09 11.39 -12.00
CA LYS A 135 -13.41 10.10 -11.87
C LYS A 135 -14.36 8.96 -11.48
N CYS A 136 -15.67 9.21 -11.51
CA CYS A 136 -16.73 8.29 -11.07
C CYS A 136 -16.54 7.77 -9.63
N GLY A 137 -15.75 8.47 -8.80
CA GLY A 137 -15.38 8.00 -7.46
C GLY A 137 -16.58 7.95 -6.50
N TRP A 138 -17.59 8.80 -6.71
CA TRP A 138 -18.82 8.78 -5.91
C TRP A 138 -19.65 7.52 -6.16
N ASP A 139 -19.70 7.04 -7.39
CA ASP A 139 -20.39 5.79 -7.74
C ASP A 139 -19.59 4.57 -7.25
N THR A 140 -18.26 4.61 -7.36
CA THR A 140 -17.38 3.55 -6.83
C THR A 140 -17.50 3.41 -5.31
N LEU A 141 -17.77 4.49 -4.56
CA LEU A 141 -18.05 4.42 -3.12
C LEU A 141 -19.31 3.60 -2.78
N LEU A 142 -20.22 3.41 -3.73
CA LEU A 142 -21.46 2.66 -3.54
C LEU A 142 -21.29 1.14 -3.75
N CYS A 143 -20.08 0.68 -4.12
CA CYS A 143 -19.77 -0.72 -4.32
C CYS A 143 -18.84 -1.22 -3.21
N ALA A 144 -19.29 -2.19 -2.41
CA ALA A 144 -18.55 -2.68 -1.25
C ALA A 144 -17.13 -3.17 -1.61
N ASP A 145 -16.98 -3.89 -2.72
CA ASP A 145 -15.69 -4.45 -3.16
C ASP A 145 -14.67 -3.39 -3.57
N THR A 146 -15.14 -2.27 -4.14
CA THR A 146 -14.28 -1.20 -4.66
C THR A 146 -14.26 0.04 -3.76
N HIS A 147 -15.01 0.03 -2.65
CA HIS A 147 -15.16 1.16 -1.76
C HIS A 147 -13.82 1.68 -1.24
N HIS A 148 -12.92 0.80 -0.81
CA HIS A 148 -11.62 1.20 -0.28
C HIS A 148 -10.73 1.91 -1.32
N TYR A 149 -10.80 1.54 -2.60
CA TYR A 149 -10.12 2.27 -3.68
C TYR A 149 -10.68 3.68 -3.86
N ALA A 150 -12.01 3.82 -3.83
CA ALA A 150 -12.66 5.12 -3.94
C ALA A 150 -12.39 6.02 -2.74
N VAL A 151 -12.28 5.43 -1.54
CA VAL A 151 -11.86 6.12 -0.31
C VAL A 151 -10.41 6.61 -0.42
N GLY A 152 -9.50 5.82 -0.95
CA GLY A 152 -8.13 6.25 -1.25
C GLY A 152 -8.10 7.39 -2.28
N LEU A 153 -8.91 7.29 -3.34
CA LEU A 153 -9.04 8.38 -4.32
C LEU A 153 -9.52 9.68 -3.67
N LEU A 154 -10.56 9.61 -2.83
CA LEU A 154 -11.08 10.76 -2.10
C LEU A 154 -10.01 11.40 -1.21
N ALA A 155 -9.20 10.59 -0.54
CA ALA A 155 -8.08 11.07 0.27
C ALA A 155 -7.05 11.85 -0.56
N ARG A 156 -6.74 11.35 -1.78
CA ARG A 156 -5.85 12.01 -2.73
C ARG A 156 -6.42 13.34 -3.26
N GLU A 157 -7.71 13.39 -3.55
CA GLU A 157 -8.33 14.65 -3.98
C GLU A 157 -8.34 15.69 -2.85
N ILE A 158 -8.58 15.27 -1.61
CA ILE A 158 -8.53 16.16 -0.44
C ILE A 158 -7.09 16.66 -0.21
N SER A 159 -6.07 15.84 -0.43
CA SER A 159 -4.67 16.24 -0.24
C SER A 159 -4.19 17.29 -1.22
N CYS A 160 -4.71 17.28 -2.45
CA CYS A 160 -4.46 18.35 -3.42
C CYS A 160 -5.07 19.70 -3.02
N VAL A 161 -6.12 19.71 -2.19
CA VAL A 161 -6.88 20.92 -1.85
C VAL A 161 -6.50 21.49 -0.48
N SER A 162 -6.27 20.65 0.54
CA SER A 162 -6.04 21.16 1.91
C SER A 162 -5.19 20.26 2.79
N ARG A 163 -3.92 20.65 2.94
CA ARG A 163 -2.98 20.03 3.90
C ARG A 163 -3.49 20.05 5.34
N ARG A 164 -4.19 21.12 5.74
CA ARG A 164 -4.74 21.27 7.09
C ARG A 164 -5.87 20.28 7.37
N LEU A 165 -6.72 19.99 6.38
CA LEU A 165 -7.76 18.97 6.54
C LEU A 165 -7.15 17.58 6.59
N CYS A 166 -6.18 17.29 5.70
CA CYS A 166 -5.45 16.02 5.72
C CYS A 166 -4.81 15.74 7.08
N SER A 167 -4.05 16.68 7.67
CA SER A 167 -3.41 16.43 8.96
C SER A 167 -4.40 16.19 10.10
N ARG A 168 -5.58 16.83 10.05
CA ARG A 168 -6.64 16.63 11.05
C ARG A 168 -7.35 15.28 10.86
N ILE A 169 -7.60 14.87 9.62
CA ILE A 169 -8.17 13.55 9.30
C ILE A 169 -7.16 12.44 9.62
N ALA A 170 -5.90 12.57 9.22
CA ALA A 170 -4.82 11.61 9.50
C ALA A 170 -4.73 11.29 10.99
N ARG A 171 -4.69 12.32 11.84
CA ARG A 171 -4.62 12.17 13.30
C ARG A 171 -5.85 11.46 13.87
N TYR A 172 -7.02 11.70 13.29
CA TYR A 172 -8.24 11.04 13.71
C TYR A 172 -8.26 9.58 13.27
N LEU A 173 -7.94 9.28 12.01
CA LEU A 173 -7.82 7.91 11.49
C LEU A 173 -6.78 7.09 12.24
N LEU A 174 -5.63 7.68 12.60
CA LEU A 174 -4.62 7.01 13.41
C LEU A 174 -5.20 6.56 14.77
N ARG A 175 -6.11 7.36 15.37
CA ARG A 175 -6.80 6.98 16.60
C ARG A 175 -7.83 5.88 16.37
N VAL A 176 -8.61 5.96 15.30
CA VAL A 176 -9.65 4.98 14.95
C VAL A 176 -9.03 3.62 14.60
N LEU A 177 -7.96 3.59 13.80
CA LEU A 177 -7.25 2.35 13.46
C LEU A 177 -6.58 1.70 14.68
N SER A 178 -6.32 2.46 15.75
CA SER A 178 -5.85 1.88 17.02
C SER A 178 -6.95 1.12 17.78
N THR A 179 -8.24 1.40 17.56
CA THR A 179 -9.33 0.82 18.37
C THR A 179 -9.85 -0.54 17.90
N GLN A 180 -9.22 -1.13 16.87
CA GLN A 180 -9.40 -2.54 16.48
C GLN A 180 -10.82 -2.90 15.98
N GLU A 181 -11.42 -2.03 15.16
CA GLU A 181 -12.75 -2.24 14.56
C GLU A 181 -12.66 -2.81 13.12
N ALA A 182 -12.82 -4.12 12.98
CA ALA A 182 -12.53 -4.86 11.74
C ALA A 182 -13.27 -4.36 10.47
N ARG A 183 -14.46 -3.78 10.60
CA ARG A 183 -15.35 -3.45 9.46
C ARG A 183 -14.90 -2.24 8.63
N TRP A 184 -14.14 -1.32 9.23
CA TRP A 184 -13.66 -0.09 8.56
C TRP A 184 -12.17 -0.03 8.38
N ASP A 185 -11.45 -1.00 8.93
CA ASP A 185 -10.00 -1.01 8.88
C ASP A 185 -9.46 -0.85 7.46
N LEU A 186 -10.02 -1.56 6.47
CA LEU A 186 -9.53 -1.48 5.10
C LEU A 186 -9.77 -0.11 4.45
N PRO A 187 -11.00 0.46 4.41
CA PRO A 187 -11.21 1.83 3.93
C PRO A 187 -10.43 2.89 4.71
N ALA A 188 -10.38 2.79 6.04
CA ALA A 188 -9.66 3.74 6.88
C ALA A 188 -8.14 3.70 6.61
N LEU A 189 -7.57 2.50 6.45
CA LEU A 189 -6.19 2.31 6.05
C LEU A 189 -5.95 2.89 4.65
N ALA A 190 -6.81 2.59 3.68
CA ALA A 190 -6.70 3.11 2.31
C ALA A 190 -6.67 4.66 2.28
N PHE A 191 -7.50 5.31 3.09
CA PHE A 191 -7.48 6.76 3.24
C PHE A 191 -6.15 7.23 3.85
N LEU A 192 -5.74 6.63 4.98
CA LEU A 192 -4.55 7.03 5.71
C LEU A 192 -3.29 6.95 4.84
N VAL A 193 -3.12 5.88 4.06
CA VAL A 193 -1.95 5.65 3.19
C VAL A 193 -1.73 6.80 2.19
N GLU A 194 -2.80 7.36 1.64
CA GLU A 194 -2.70 8.44 0.65
C GLU A 194 -2.29 9.79 1.28
N ILE A 195 -2.55 9.97 2.58
CA ILE A 195 -2.28 11.23 3.30
C ILE A 195 -1.18 11.13 4.37
N LEU A 196 -0.33 10.09 4.29
CA LEU A 196 0.76 9.86 5.26
C LEU A 196 1.68 11.07 5.43
N ASP A 197 1.98 11.81 4.35
CA ASP A 197 2.88 12.97 4.38
C ASP A 197 2.40 14.12 5.27
N TYR A 198 1.14 14.07 5.69
CA TYR A 198 0.52 15.07 6.57
C TYR A 198 0.33 14.57 8.01
N LEU A 199 0.77 13.36 8.31
CA LEU A 199 0.76 12.80 9.65
C LEU A 199 1.98 13.31 10.43
N ASP A 200 1.76 13.61 11.71
CA ASP A 200 2.84 13.92 12.64
C ASP A 200 3.54 12.62 13.07
N LEU A 201 4.74 12.39 12.54
CA LEU A 201 5.60 11.23 12.82
C LEU A 201 6.53 11.45 14.03
N SER A 202 6.10 12.26 15.01
CA SER A 202 6.67 12.22 16.36
C SER A 202 6.79 10.79 16.87
N GLU A 203 7.71 10.53 17.81
CA GLU A 203 8.01 9.17 18.30
C GLU A 203 6.76 8.35 18.66
N ARG A 204 5.83 8.96 19.42
CA ARG A 204 4.55 8.33 19.78
C ARG A 204 3.66 8.06 18.56
N GLY A 205 3.63 8.98 17.60
CA GLY A 205 2.87 8.85 16.36
C GLY A 205 3.40 7.73 15.47
N ALA A 206 4.72 7.68 15.28
CA ALA A 206 5.41 6.65 14.53
C ALA A 206 5.22 5.25 15.15
N ASN A 207 5.39 5.11 16.47
CA ASN A 207 5.23 3.81 17.15
C ASN A 207 3.80 3.27 16.99
N ARG A 208 2.79 4.14 17.13
CA ARG A 208 1.38 3.77 16.91
C ARG A 208 1.11 3.38 15.45
N LEU A 209 1.72 4.08 14.49
CA LEU A 209 1.57 3.76 13.07
C LEU A 209 2.19 2.39 12.75
N LEU A 210 3.38 2.11 13.26
CA LEU A 210 4.07 0.82 13.06
C LEU A 210 3.32 -0.34 13.71
N GLU A 211 2.71 -0.13 14.88
CA GLU A 211 1.82 -1.11 15.50
C GLU A 211 0.60 -1.42 14.62
N ILE A 212 -0.01 -0.39 14.03
CA ILE A 212 -1.09 -0.57 13.05
C ILE A 212 -0.59 -1.36 11.85
N PHE A 213 0.56 -1.00 11.27
CA PHE A 213 1.13 -1.69 10.11
C PHE A 213 1.49 -3.14 10.40
N SER A 214 2.12 -3.44 11.53
CA SER A 214 2.45 -4.81 11.95
C SER A 214 1.20 -5.72 11.97
N ARG A 215 0.10 -5.22 12.55
CA ARG A 215 -1.18 -5.95 12.58
C ARG A 215 -1.75 -6.17 11.18
N HIS A 216 -1.69 -5.16 10.31
CA HIS A 216 -2.27 -5.24 8.97
C HIS A 216 -1.41 -6.04 7.98
N LEU A 217 -0.08 -6.11 8.17
CA LEU A 217 0.79 -7.04 7.44
C LEU A 217 0.45 -8.50 7.75
N SER A 218 0.05 -8.78 9.00
CA SER A 218 -0.35 -10.12 9.44
C SER A 218 -1.80 -10.47 9.11
N SER A 219 -2.53 -9.60 8.40
CA SER A 219 -3.94 -9.82 8.06
C SER A 219 -4.07 -10.80 6.90
N GLU A 220 -5.10 -11.66 6.91
CA GLU A 220 -5.46 -12.51 5.77
C GLU A 220 -5.90 -11.70 4.53
N CYS A 221 -6.37 -10.46 4.72
CA CYS A 221 -6.81 -9.59 3.64
C CYS A 221 -5.61 -9.07 2.83
N ARG A 222 -5.52 -9.56 1.58
CA ARG A 222 -4.52 -9.15 0.59
C ARG A 222 -4.42 -7.63 0.44
N ASP A 223 -5.56 -6.93 0.34
CA ASP A 223 -5.57 -5.48 0.11
C ASP A 223 -5.01 -4.70 1.31
N LYS A 224 -5.23 -5.19 2.55
CA LYS A 224 -4.59 -4.62 3.75
C LYS A 224 -3.08 -4.76 3.67
N ARG A 225 -2.56 -5.96 3.35
CA ARG A 225 -1.12 -6.20 3.17
C ARG A 225 -0.53 -5.30 2.09
N HIS A 226 -1.19 -5.22 0.93
CA HIS A 226 -0.77 -4.37 -0.20
C HIS A 226 -0.71 -2.88 0.19
N LEU A 227 -1.73 -2.36 0.87
CA LEU A 227 -1.77 -0.97 1.32
C LEU A 227 -0.66 -0.65 2.32
N VAL A 228 -0.38 -1.56 3.26
CA VAL A 228 0.74 -1.35 4.20
C VAL A 228 2.08 -1.37 3.47
N LEU A 229 2.32 -2.32 2.57
CA LEU A 229 3.59 -2.34 1.81
C LEU A 229 3.76 -1.07 0.97
N ARG A 230 2.69 -0.56 0.38
CA ARG A 230 2.69 0.73 -0.33
C ARG A 230 2.99 1.89 0.62
N ALA A 231 2.45 1.88 1.84
CA ALA A 231 2.72 2.87 2.87
C ALA A 231 4.18 2.85 3.31
N LEU A 232 4.72 1.67 3.59
CA LEU A 232 6.12 1.47 4.00
C LEU A 232 7.08 1.93 2.92
N PHE A 233 6.79 1.61 1.66
CA PHE A 233 7.55 2.11 0.53
C PHE A 233 7.53 3.65 0.43
N LYS A 234 6.41 4.29 0.77
CA LYS A 234 6.33 5.75 0.79
C LYS A 234 7.14 6.36 1.93
N LEU A 235 7.19 5.67 3.08
CA LEU A 235 7.88 6.12 4.29
C LEU A 235 9.39 5.86 4.26
N SER A 236 9.88 4.99 3.36
CA SER A 236 11.31 4.68 3.28
C SER A 236 12.17 5.85 2.79
N ASP A 237 11.55 6.89 2.24
CA ASP A 237 12.23 8.14 1.89
C ASP A 237 12.34 9.11 3.08
N ASP A 238 11.68 8.83 4.21
CA ASP A 238 11.71 9.66 5.43
C ASP A 238 12.79 9.16 6.41
N PRO A 239 13.88 9.92 6.64
CA PRO A 239 14.96 9.51 7.55
C PRO A 239 14.50 9.19 8.97
N SER A 240 13.40 9.79 9.44
CA SER A 240 12.87 9.57 10.79
C SER A 240 12.19 8.20 10.98
N MET A 241 11.99 7.48 9.88
CA MET A 241 11.35 6.16 9.83
C MET A 241 12.35 5.02 9.62
N ASN A 242 13.54 5.28 9.08
CA ASN A 242 14.51 4.24 8.69
C ASN A 242 14.84 3.26 9.82
N GLU A 243 15.23 3.78 10.99
CA GLU A 243 15.55 2.93 12.14
C GLU A 243 14.31 2.21 12.68
N LYS A 244 13.17 2.90 12.76
CA LYS A 244 11.95 2.34 13.35
C LYS A 244 11.34 1.24 12.49
N MET A 245 11.53 1.28 11.18
CA MET A 245 11.06 0.26 10.25
C MET A 245 11.71 -1.11 10.49
N TRP A 246 12.87 -1.18 11.16
CA TRP A 246 13.47 -2.46 11.56
C TRP A 246 12.55 -3.31 12.44
N SER A 247 11.68 -2.68 13.24
CA SER A 247 10.69 -3.38 14.06
C SER A 247 9.69 -4.24 13.27
N LEU A 248 9.54 -3.98 11.96
CA LEU A 248 8.66 -4.73 11.07
C LEU A 248 9.37 -5.84 10.30
N THR A 249 10.69 -6.00 10.47
CA THR A 249 11.48 -6.86 9.58
C THR A 249 11.07 -8.33 9.67
N GLU A 250 10.80 -8.85 10.87
CA GLU A 250 10.31 -10.23 11.02
C GLU A 250 9.01 -10.46 10.22
N ARG A 251 8.05 -9.53 10.31
CA ARG A 251 6.80 -9.59 9.55
C ARG A 251 7.03 -9.48 8.04
N LEU A 252 7.97 -8.65 7.61
CA LEU A 252 8.32 -8.53 6.20
C LEU A 252 9.01 -9.82 5.69
N VAL A 253 9.88 -10.44 6.48
CA VAL A 253 10.52 -11.71 6.13
C VAL A 253 9.47 -12.83 6.03
N GLU A 254 8.48 -12.87 6.92
CA GLU A 254 7.34 -13.80 6.80
C GLU A 254 6.59 -13.63 5.47
N LEU A 255 6.36 -12.39 5.03
CA LEU A 255 5.66 -12.08 3.77
C LEU A 255 6.45 -12.44 2.50
N LEU A 256 7.75 -12.74 2.60
CA LEU A 256 8.50 -13.28 1.46
C LEU A 256 8.01 -14.69 1.07
N ARG A 257 7.28 -15.37 1.96
CA ARG A 257 6.69 -16.69 1.73
C ARG A 257 5.21 -16.62 1.33
N ASP A 258 4.68 -15.42 1.04
CA ASP A 258 3.29 -15.24 0.60
C ASP A 258 3.05 -15.90 -0.76
N ALA A 259 1.85 -16.44 -0.97
CA ALA A 259 1.46 -17.07 -2.24
C ALA A 259 1.27 -16.02 -3.36
N ASP A 260 0.99 -14.76 -3.01
CA ASP A 260 0.87 -13.68 -3.97
C ASP A 260 2.25 -13.08 -4.31
N GLY A 261 2.71 -13.37 -5.53
CA GLY A 261 3.97 -12.85 -6.05
C GLY A 261 4.06 -11.31 -6.09
N GLU A 262 2.96 -10.57 -6.16
CA GLU A 262 2.98 -9.10 -6.08
C GLU A 262 3.25 -8.61 -4.66
N ILE A 263 2.70 -9.29 -3.64
CA ILE A 263 3.00 -9.03 -2.24
C ILE A 263 4.48 -9.32 -1.99
N VAL A 264 4.98 -10.48 -2.40
CA VAL A 264 6.41 -10.83 -2.30
C VAL A 264 7.28 -9.78 -2.97
N ARG A 265 6.93 -9.35 -4.19
CA ARG A 265 7.67 -8.31 -4.91
C ARG A 265 7.73 -7.00 -4.14
N MET A 266 6.59 -6.52 -3.63
CA MET A 266 6.54 -5.27 -2.84
C MET A 266 7.30 -5.39 -1.52
N THR A 267 7.24 -6.55 -0.87
CA THR A 267 8.01 -6.84 0.35
C THR A 267 9.51 -6.76 0.10
N ILE A 268 10.02 -7.39 -0.98
CA ILE A 268 11.43 -7.29 -1.37
C ILE A 268 11.82 -5.84 -1.64
N MET A 269 10.95 -5.07 -2.30
CA MET A 269 11.19 -3.64 -2.54
C MET A 269 11.32 -2.90 -1.20
N VAL A 270 10.37 -3.03 -0.27
CA VAL A 270 10.45 -2.37 1.05
C VAL A 270 11.72 -2.79 1.80
N LEU A 271 12.01 -4.10 1.88
CA LEU A 271 13.22 -4.62 2.52
C LEU A 271 14.49 -4.06 1.89
N SER A 272 14.52 -3.93 0.56
CA SER A 272 15.68 -3.36 -0.12
C SER A 272 15.95 -1.93 0.34
N PHE A 273 14.92 -1.11 0.57
CA PHE A 273 15.12 0.25 1.09
C PHE A 273 15.61 0.26 2.54
N VAL A 274 15.05 -0.60 3.40
CA VAL A 274 15.48 -0.72 4.80
C VAL A 274 16.94 -1.20 4.89
N VAL A 275 17.34 -2.13 4.03
CA VAL A 275 18.66 -2.76 4.01
C VAL A 275 19.73 -1.92 3.27
N LEU A 276 19.34 -1.14 2.24
CA LEU A 276 20.27 -0.35 1.42
C LEU A 276 20.71 0.97 2.07
N ASP A 277 20.17 1.34 3.23
CA ASP A 277 20.54 2.59 3.86
C ASP A 277 21.94 2.46 4.49
N LYS A 278 22.95 2.86 3.72
CA LYS A 278 24.38 2.68 3.99
C LYS A 278 24.87 3.30 5.31
N GLU A 279 24.08 4.14 5.95
CA GLU A 279 24.42 4.77 7.22
C GLU A 279 24.12 3.84 8.42
N MET A 280 23.30 2.80 8.21
CA MET A 280 22.92 1.85 9.27
C MET A 280 23.47 0.45 8.99
N LEU A 281 24.09 -0.14 10.02
CA LEU A 281 24.50 -1.53 10.01
C LEU A 281 23.26 -2.42 10.13
N ILE A 282 23.14 -3.39 9.24
CA ILE A 282 22.07 -4.39 9.31
C ILE A 282 22.30 -5.23 10.57
N PRO A 283 21.29 -5.41 11.44
CA PRO A 283 21.40 -6.33 12.56
C PRO A 283 21.70 -7.76 12.08
N SER A 284 22.74 -8.39 12.65
CA SER A 284 23.20 -9.74 12.29
C SER A 284 22.08 -10.80 12.15
N PRO A 285 21.12 -10.92 13.10
CA PRO A 285 20.07 -11.93 13.00
C PRO A 285 19.19 -11.74 11.75
N ILE A 286 18.96 -10.50 11.35
CA ILE A 286 18.13 -10.15 10.20
C ILE A 286 18.88 -10.47 8.89
N ALA A 287 20.18 -10.16 8.84
CA ALA A 287 21.03 -10.49 7.70
C ALA A 287 21.05 -12.00 7.43
N LEU A 288 21.19 -12.82 8.48
CA LEU A 288 21.15 -14.27 8.40
C LEU A 288 19.79 -14.78 7.91
N GLN A 289 18.69 -14.28 8.47
CA GLN A 289 17.33 -14.65 8.03
C GLN A 289 17.09 -14.32 6.55
N LEU A 290 17.50 -13.14 6.10
CA LEU A 290 17.36 -12.76 4.68
C LEU A 290 18.23 -13.62 3.76
N ALA A 291 19.45 -13.96 4.18
CA ALA A 291 20.33 -14.84 3.42
C ALA A 291 19.74 -16.26 3.25
N GLU A 292 18.91 -16.70 4.20
CA GLU A 292 18.22 -18.00 4.15
C GLU A 292 16.92 -17.95 3.31
N VAL A 293 16.13 -16.87 3.42
CA VAL A 293 14.79 -16.79 2.81
C VAL A 293 14.80 -16.33 1.35
N LEU A 294 15.81 -15.57 0.92
CA LEU A 294 15.89 -15.08 -0.46
C LEU A 294 16.27 -16.13 -1.53
N PRO A 295 17.19 -17.08 -1.29
CA PRO A 295 17.61 -18.04 -2.32
C PRO A 295 16.49 -18.86 -2.97
N PRO A 296 15.47 -19.36 -2.23
CA PRO A 296 14.32 -20.02 -2.83
C PRO A 296 13.54 -19.15 -3.83
N LEU A 297 13.60 -17.82 -3.70
CA LEU A 297 12.91 -16.89 -4.58
C LEU A 297 13.62 -16.67 -5.92
N PHE A 298 14.83 -17.21 -6.12
CA PHE A 298 15.54 -17.12 -7.39
C PHE A 298 14.86 -17.96 -8.49
N ASP A 299 14.19 -19.04 -8.09
CA ASP A 299 13.46 -19.93 -9.00
C ASP A 299 11.94 -19.67 -9.00
N HIS A 300 11.51 -18.49 -8.53
CA HIS A 300 10.10 -18.14 -8.43
C HIS A 300 9.43 -17.96 -9.82
N ASN A 301 8.20 -18.44 -9.99
CA ASN A 301 7.46 -18.37 -11.28
C ASN A 301 7.31 -16.94 -11.84
N ASN A 302 7.30 -15.94 -10.97
CA ASN A 302 7.26 -14.53 -11.35
C ASN A 302 8.67 -13.96 -11.58
N SER A 303 9.02 -13.70 -12.84
CA SER A 303 10.31 -13.11 -13.25
C SER A 303 10.69 -11.80 -12.53
N GLN A 304 9.71 -11.00 -12.11
CA GLN A 304 10.01 -9.78 -11.36
C GLN A 304 10.51 -10.11 -9.96
N VAL A 305 9.87 -11.08 -9.29
CA VAL A 305 10.29 -11.56 -7.96
C VAL A 305 11.70 -12.13 -8.03
N GLN A 306 12.01 -12.95 -9.05
CA GLN A 306 13.36 -13.48 -9.27
C GLN A 306 14.40 -12.36 -9.40
N LEU A 307 14.12 -11.36 -10.25
CA LEU A 307 15.05 -10.26 -10.48
C LEU A 307 15.29 -9.46 -9.20
N VAL A 308 14.23 -9.05 -8.49
CA VAL A 308 14.39 -8.21 -7.31
C VAL A 308 14.99 -8.97 -6.12
N SER A 309 14.72 -10.28 -5.97
CA SER A 309 15.32 -11.10 -4.92
C SER A 309 16.82 -11.28 -5.13
N ILE A 310 17.27 -11.53 -6.36
CA ILE A 310 18.69 -11.64 -6.70
C ILE A 310 19.42 -10.31 -6.46
N LEU A 311 18.81 -9.19 -6.82
CA LEU A 311 19.39 -7.86 -6.59
C LEU A 311 19.51 -7.53 -5.09
N LEU A 312 18.49 -7.86 -4.30
CA LEU A 312 18.54 -7.70 -2.84
C LEU A 312 19.61 -8.61 -2.22
N PHE A 313 19.68 -9.87 -2.64
CA PHE A 313 20.69 -10.82 -2.17
C PHE A 313 22.10 -10.34 -2.51
N GLN A 314 22.34 -9.90 -3.75
CA GLN A 314 23.62 -9.32 -4.13
C GLN A 314 24.01 -8.14 -3.23
N THR A 315 23.04 -7.29 -2.89
CA THR A 315 23.25 -6.15 -2.00
C THR A 315 23.64 -6.61 -0.60
N LEU A 316 22.91 -7.58 -0.04
CA LEU A 316 23.22 -8.17 1.26
C LEU A 316 24.65 -8.71 1.29
N VAL A 317 25.06 -9.45 0.26
CA VAL A 317 26.44 -9.95 0.16
C VAL A 317 27.45 -8.81 0.21
N ILE A 318 27.21 -7.71 -0.52
CA ILE A 318 28.13 -6.56 -0.56
C ILE A 318 28.25 -5.91 0.81
N VAL A 319 27.14 -5.71 1.53
CA VAL A 319 27.14 -5.10 2.87
C VAL A 319 27.78 -6.02 3.91
N LEU A 320 27.54 -7.33 3.81
CA LEU A 320 28.00 -8.30 4.80
C LEU A 320 29.46 -8.72 4.64
N VAL A 321 30.11 -8.41 3.51
CA VAL A 321 31.57 -8.60 3.34
C VAL A 321 32.37 -7.96 4.48
N GLU A 322 31.86 -6.88 5.07
CA GLU A 322 32.57 -6.10 6.08
C GLU A 322 32.32 -6.53 7.53
N MET A 323 31.31 -7.38 7.80
CA MET A 323 30.80 -7.57 9.18
C MET A 323 30.89 -9.01 9.72
N GLU A 324 30.43 -10.03 8.99
CA GLU A 324 30.25 -11.38 9.57
C GLU A 324 30.55 -12.49 8.57
N LYS A 325 31.82 -12.87 8.47
CA LYS A 325 32.27 -13.80 7.44
C LYS A 325 31.91 -15.27 7.74
N GLU A 326 32.10 -15.71 8.97
CA GLU A 326 32.03 -17.15 9.32
C GLU A 326 30.60 -17.68 9.40
N ALA A 327 29.66 -16.92 9.98
CA ALA A 327 28.26 -17.34 10.11
C ALA A 327 27.51 -17.40 8.76
N LEU A 328 27.93 -16.60 7.78
CA LEU A 328 27.28 -16.47 6.48
C LEU A 328 27.84 -17.40 5.41
N GLU A 329 29.03 -17.97 5.61
CA GLU A 329 29.72 -18.81 4.61
C GLU A 329 28.87 -19.99 4.15
N THR A 330 28.17 -20.65 5.08
CA THR A 330 27.29 -21.79 4.77
C THR A 330 26.11 -21.39 3.90
N GLN A 331 25.43 -20.30 4.25
CA GLN A 331 24.28 -19.78 3.49
C GLN A 331 24.70 -19.29 2.09
N MET A 332 25.87 -18.66 2.00
CA MET A 332 26.44 -18.23 0.72
C MET A 332 26.79 -19.42 -0.17
N CYS A 333 27.34 -20.50 0.39
CA CYS A 333 27.60 -21.72 -0.35
C CYS A 333 26.31 -22.36 -0.88
N GLN A 334 25.25 -22.41 -0.07
CA GLN A 334 23.95 -22.95 -0.48
C GLN A 334 23.29 -22.12 -1.59
N SER A 335 23.53 -20.81 -1.60
CA SER A 335 22.96 -19.87 -2.59
C SER A 335 23.69 -19.87 -3.95
N LEU A 336 24.90 -20.43 -4.04
CA LEU A 336 25.68 -20.51 -5.29
C LEU A 336 24.98 -21.34 -6.36
N LEU A 337 24.34 -22.43 -5.95
CA LEU A 337 23.75 -23.40 -6.87
C LEU A 337 22.46 -22.84 -7.54
N PRO A 338 21.49 -22.29 -6.80
CA PRO A 338 20.33 -21.62 -7.41
C PRO A 338 20.72 -20.46 -8.34
N LEU A 339 21.68 -19.62 -7.93
CA LEU A 339 22.15 -18.51 -8.78
C LEU A 339 22.84 -18.97 -10.05
N PHE A 340 23.53 -20.11 -10.01
CA PHE A 340 24.14 -20.72 -11.18
C PHE A 340 23.07 -21.21 -12.17
N PHE A 341 22.07 -21.97 -11.69
CA PHE A 341 21.00 -22.48 -12.54
C PHE A 341 20.20 -21.35 -13.17
N HIS A 342 19.80 -20.34 -12.39
CA HIS A 342 19.12 -19.17 -12.93
C HIS A 342 19.97 -18.44 -14.00
N CYS A 343 21.28 -18.28 -13.77
CA CYS A 343 22.20 -17.68 -14.74
C CYS A 343 22.32 -18.51 -16.03
N HIS A 344 22.31 -19.84 -15.91
CA HIS A 344 22.34 -20.75 -17.06
C HIS A 344 21.04 -20.66 -17.89
N ASP A 345 19.89 -20.72 -17.22
CA ASP A 345 18.57 -20.71 -17.87
C ASP A 345 18.28 -19.38 -18.56
N GLU A 346 18.59 -18.25 -17.91
CA GLU A 346 18.45 -16.93 -18.54
C GLU A 346 19.42 -16.76 -19.71
N ASN A 347 20.65 -17.28 -19.63
CA ASN A 347 21.59 -17.23 -20.73
C ASN A 347 21.12 -18.07 -21.94
N GLN A 348 20.49 -19.22 -21.68
CA GLN A 348 19.86 -20.03 -22.72
C GLN A 348 18.69 -19.27 -23.38
N ARG A 349 17.83 -18.62 -22.60
CA ARG A 349 16.74 -17.76 -23.12
C ARG A 349 17.26 -16.61 -23.98
N VAL A 350 18.34 -15.94 -23.56
CA VAL A 350 19.00 -14.90 -24.39
C VAL A 350 19.54 -15.49 -25.69
N ALA A 351 20.15 -16.67 -25.65
CA ALA A 351 20.70 -17.34 -26.83
C ALA A 351 19.60 -17.75 -27.82
N GLU A 352 18.48 -18.30 -27.35
CA GLU A 352 17.32 -18.66 -28.18
C GLU A 352 16.73 -17.44 -28.91
N VAL A 353 16.57 -16.31 -28.21
CA VAL A 353 16.11 -15.04 -28.82
C VAL A 353 17.14 -14.48 -29.82
N ARG A 354 18.43 -14.70 -29.57
CA ARG A 354 19.52 -14.22 -30.44
C ARG A 354 19.73 -15.10 -31.67
N THR A 355 19.13 -16.28 -31.74
CA THR A 355 19.27 -17.20 -32.86
C THR A 355 18.35 -16.76 -34.01
N PRO A 356 18.87 -16.20 -35.12
CA PRO A 356 18.04 -15.84 -36.25
C PRO A 356 17.79 -17.08 -37.10
N GLY A 357 16.67 -17.79 -36.90
CA GLY A 357 16.38 -18.96 -37.74
C GLY A 357 15.15 -19.81 -37.48
N LEU A 358 14.40 -19.64 -36.38
CA LEU A 358 13.27 -20.54 -36.07
C LEU A 358 11.97 -19.78 -35.76
N LEU A 359 11.56 -18.87 -36.64
CA LEU A 359 10.14 -18.55 -36.84
C LEU A 359 9.87 -18.43 -38.34
N LEU A 360 9.02 -19.34 -38.80
CA LEU A 360 8.16 -19.37 -40.00
C LEU A 360 8.33 -18.25 -41.06
N SER A 361 8.44 -18.71 -42.30
CA SER A 361 8.55 -18.02 -43.59
C SER A 361 7.87 -16.64 -43.75
N PRO A 362 8.42 -15.75 -44.59
CA PRO A 362 7.85 -14.44 -44.87
C PRO A 362 6.65 -14.57 -45.82
N ARG A 363 5.43 -14.32 -45.33
CA ARG A 363 4.29 -14.00 -46.19
C ARG A 363 3.77 -12.59 -45.90
N GLN A 364 4.18 -11.69 -46.80
CA GLN A 364 3.40 -10.62 -47.42
C GLN A 364 2.48 -9.76 -46.52
N GLY A 365 2.89 -8.50 -46.38
CA GLY A 365 2.03 -7.36 -46.69
C GLY A 365 0.94 -6.98 -45.68
N ALA A 366 1.33 -6.27 -44.61
CA ALA A 366 0.43 -5.32 -43.97
C ALA A 366 1.25 -4.10 -43.50
N ARG A 367 1.01 -2.94 -44.13
CA ARG A 367 1.46 -1.64 -43.63
C ARG A 367 0.77 -1.37 -42.29
N LEU A 368 1.55 -1.16 -41.23
CA LEU A 368 1.08 -0.51 -40.01
C LEU A 368 0.93 1.00 -40.28
N PRO A 369 -0.17 1.66 -39.85
CA PRO A 369 -0.33 3.10 -39.99
C PRO A 369 0.62 3.87 -39.03
N PRO A 370 1.10 5.07 -39.41
CA PRO A 370 2.00 5.85 -38.59
C PRO A 370 1.20 6.67 -37.59
N ALA A 371 0.94 6.10 -36.41
CA ALA A 371 0.52 6.87 -35.24
C ALA A 371 0.95 6.11 -33.99
N LEU A 372 1.54 6.84 -33.03
CA LEU A 372 2.17 6.36 -31.78
C LEU A 372 3.66 6.00 -31.92
N ALA A 373 4.46 6.97 -32.36
CA ALA A 373 5.84 7.06 -31.88
C ALA A 373 5.80 7.21 -30.34
N PRO A 374 6.54 6.41 -29.56
CA PRO A 374 6.64 6.62 -28.12
C PRO A 374 7.38 7.95 -27.88
N CYS A 375 6.70 8.89 -27.24
CA CYS A 375 7.35 10.06 -26.66
C CYS A 375 8.54 9.59 -25.82
N ARG A 376 9.74 10.06 -26.16
CA ARG A 376 10.93 9.96 -25.31
C ARG A 376 10.62 10.68 -24.00
N LEU A 377 10.08 9.97 -23.03
CA LEU A 377 9.98 10.44 -21.66
C LEU A 377 11.39 10.45 -21.09
N GLN A 378 12.03 11.63 -21.09
CA GLN A 378 13.13 11.88 -20.18
C GLN A 378 12.60 11.72 -18.74
N PRO A 379 13.33 11.04 -17.85
CA PRO A 379 12.94 10.92 -16.46
C PRO A 379 12.90 12.32 -15.80
N PRO A 380 11.91 12.62 -14.96
CA PRO A 380 11.80 13.91 -14.29
C PRO A 380 13.04 14.18 -13.42
N ALA A 381 13.49 15.44 -13.43
CA ALA A 381 14.62 15.89 -12.62
C ALA A 381 14.29 15.74 -11.12
N GLY A 382 15.10 14.95 -10.40
CA GLY A 382 14.91 14.66 -8.97
C GLY A 382 15.01 13.17 -8.60
N LEU A 383 15.03 12.26 -9.59
CA LEU A 383 15.22 10.83 -9.35
C LEU A 383 16.64 10.52 -8.88
N GLY A 384 16.79 10.34 -7.56
CA GLY A 384 18.03 9.90 -6.93
C GLY A 384 18.55 8.58 -7.50
N THR A 385 19.86 8.37 -7.41
CA THR A 385 20.58 7.19 -7.94
C THR A 385 20.01 5.87 -7.43
N ARG A 386 19.39 5.88 -6.23
CA ARG A 386 18.74 4.74 -5.55
C ARG A 386 17.56 4.16 -6.36
N MET A 387 16.70 5.01 -6.92
CA MET A 387 15.49 4.57 -7.64
C MET A 387 15.81 4.00 -9.04
N ARG A 388 16.95 4.37 -9.63
CA ARG A 388 17.39 3.84 -10.94
C ARG A 388 17.83 2.39 -10.90
N VAL A 389 18.28 1.88 -9.73
CA VAL A 389 18.74 0.50 -9.57
C VAL A 389 17.57 -0.47 -9.35
N LEU A 390 16.45 0.02 -8.82
CA LEU A 390 15.32 -0.80 -8.35
C LEU A 390 14.00 -0.57 -9.10
N CYS A 391 13.99 0.14 -10.23
CA CYS A 391 12.81 0.28 -11.10
C CYS A 391 12.91 -0.57 -12.38
N PRO A 392 12.44 -1.83 -12.38
CA PRO A 392 12.39 -2.69 -13.56
C PRO A 392 11.57 -2.12 -14.72
N ALA A 393 10.62 -1.21 -14.45
CA ALA A 393 9.77 -0.56 -15.45
C ALA A 393 10.56 0.28 -16.47
N LEU A 394 11.78 0.74 -16.11
CA LEU A 394 12.66 1.47 -17.03
C LEU A 394 13.38 0.55 -18.04
N TRP A 395 13.27 -0.78 -17.90
CA TRP A 395 14.01 -1.78 -18.68
C TRP A 395 13.08 -2.66 -19.53
N GLY A 396 12.04 -2.06 -20.14
CA GLY A 396 10.98 -2.77 -20.88
C GLY A 396 11.44 -3.72 -22.00
N HIS A 397 12.60 -3.46 -22.63
CA HIS A 397 13.14 -4.28 -23.74
C HIS A 397 14.40 -5.09 -23.39
N LEU A 398 14.90 -5.02 -22.15
CA LEU A 398 16.17 -5.64 -21.72
C LEU A 398 16.02 -6.66 -20.59
N ARG A 399 14.80 -7.14 -20.31
CA ARG A 399 14.45 -7.94 -19.12
C ARG A 399 15.30 -9.22 -18.93
N VAL A 400 15.44 -10.03 -19.98
CA VAL A 400 16.27 -11.27 -19.93
C VAL A 400 17.74 -10.94 -19.69
N SER A 401 18.24 -9.83 -20.27
CA SER A 401 19.62 -9.38 -20.03
C SER A 401 19.83 -8.83 -18.61
N ALA A 402 18.81 -8.23 -18.00
CA ALA A 402 18.89 -7.66 -16.66
C ALA A 402 18.95 -8.75 -15.58
N ALA A 403 18.14 -9.80 -15.73
CA ALA A 403 18.13 -10.96 -14.84
C ALA A 403 19.47 -11.71 -14.91
N LEU A 404 19.96 -11.99 -16.13
CA LEU A 404 21.27 -12.60 -16.34
C LEU A 404 22.40 -11.76 -15.72
N GLN A 405 22.40 -10.44 -15.96
CA GLN A 405 23.41 -9.54 -15.38
C GLN A 405 23.35 -9.50 -13.85
N ALA A 406 22.15 -9.50 -13.26
CA ALA A 406 21.99 -9.54 -11.80
C ALA A 406 22.58 -10.83 -11.22
N SER A 407 22.28 -11.99 -11.80
CA SER A 407 22.83 -13.29 -11.35
C SER A 407 24.34 -13.36 -11.50
N GLN A 408 24.90 -12.90 -12.63
CA GLN A 408 26.35 -12.86 -12.82
C GLN A 408 27.04 -11.96 -11.78
N ARG A 409 26.48 -10.78 -11.50
CA ARG A 409 27.02 -9.88 -10.48
C ARG A 409 26.91 -10.48 -9.08
N ALA A 410 25.80 -11.14 -8.74
CA ALA A 410 25.63 -11.87 -7.49
C ALA A 410 26.69 -12.97 -7.32
N LEU A 411 26.90 -13.79 -8.36
CA LEU A 411 27.94 -14.83 -8.38
C LEU A 411 29.35 -14.24 -8.19
N LEU A 412 29.65 -13.11 -8.84
CA LEU A 412 30.93 -12.42 -8.68
C LEU A 412 31.12 -11.83 -7.28
N SER A 413 30.07 -11.26 -6.69
CA SER A 413 30.09 -10.76 -5.31
C SER A 413 30.34 -11.89 -4.32
N MET A 414 29.66 -13.04 -4.47
CA MET A 414 29.90 -14.21 -3.62
C MET A 414 31.31 -14.80 -3.80
N ALA A 415 31.82 -14.90 -5.03
CA ALA A 415 33.18 -15.40 -5.26
C ALA A 415 34.24 -14.51 -4.59
N LYS A 416 34.00 -13.18 -4.52
CA LYS A 416 34.84 -12.24 -3.76
C LYS A 416 34.70 -12.46 -2.25
N PHE A 417 33.47 -12.58 -1.74
CA PHE A 417 33.20 -12.83 -0.32
C PHE A 417 33.90 -14.10 0.19
N LEU A 418 33.77 -15.21 -0.56
CA LEU A 418 34.38 -16.50 -0.27
C LEU A 418 35.89 -16.55 -0.56
N LYS A 419 36.48 -15.49 -1.12
CA LYS A 419 37.88 -15.43 -1.59
C LYS A 419 38.24 -16.53 -2.63
N ARG A 420 37.25 -17.02 -3.39
CA ARG A 420 37.37 -18.10 -4.40
C ARG A 420 37.57 -17.53 -5.81
N ARG A 421 38.81 -17.23 -6.19
CA ARG A 421 39.14 -16.69 -7.53
C ARG A 421 38.83 -17.69 -8.66
N ASP A 422 38.90 -18.98 -8.35
CA ASP A 422 38.55 -20.10 -9.22
C ASP A 422 37.06 -20.07 -9.64
N LEU A 423 36.16 -19.59 -8.77
CA LEU A 423 34.74 -19.37 -9.08
C LEU A 423 34.50 -18.04 -9.83
N GLY A 424 35.25 -16.98 -9.51
CA GLY A 424 35.05 -15.67 -10.15
C GLY A 424 35.53 -15.59 -11.61
N ASN A 425 36.62 -16.29 -11.97
CA ASN A 425 37.22 -16.23 -13.30
C ASN A 425 36.34 -16.81 -14.43
N PRO A 426 35.63 -17.94 -14.25
CA PRO A 426 34.66 -18.45 -15.20
C PRO A 426 33.51 -17.49 -15.51
N VAL A 427 32.93 -16.85 -14.48
CA VAL A 427 31.80 -15.92 -14.63
C VAL A 427 32.20 -14.67 -15.42
N LYS A 428 33.38 -14.09 -15.13
CA LYS A 428 33.92 -12.93 -15.89
C LYS A 428 34.18 -13.24 -17.38
N LYS A 429 34.43 -14.50 -17.71
CA LYS A 429 34.73 -14.96 -19.07
C LYS A 429 33.49 -15.52 -19.78
N GLU A 430 32.30 -15.39 -19.18
CA GLU A 430 31.04 -15.97 -19.65
C GLU A 430 31.09 -17.50 -19.87
N LYS A 431 32.03 -18.19 -19.21
CA LYS A 431 32.21 -19.64 -19.30
C LYS A 431 31.50 -20.35 -18.16
N LEU A 432 30.18 -20.25 -18.11
CA LEU A 432 29.34 -20.81 -17.04
C LEU A 432 29.56 -22.33 -16.85
N TRP A 433 29.79 -23.10 -17.92
CA TRP A 433 30.10 -24.54 -17.79
C TRP A 433 31.38 -24.82 -16.96
N LYS A 434 32.39 -23.95 -17.00
CA LYS A 434 33.59 -24.07 -16.16
C LYS A 434 33.29 -23.78 -14.70
N PHE A 435 32.26 -22.98 -14.42
CA PHE A 435 31.81 -22.71 -13.06
C PHE A 435 31.20 -23.97 -12.43
N ALA A 436 30.35 -24.70 -13.18
CA ALA A 436 29.80 -25.99 -12.74
C ALA A 436 30.90 -27.02 -12.45
N GLU A 437 31.91 -27.10 -13.32
CA GLU A 437 33.06 -28.02 -13.14
C GLU A 437 33.84 -27.72 -11.85
N VAL A 438 34.01 -26.43 -11.50
CA VAL A 438 34.66 -26.00 -10.25
C VAL A 438 33.78 -26.29 -9.04
N LEU A 439 32.47 -26.02 -9.11
CA LEU A 439 31.51 -26.33 -8.03
C LEU A 439 31.55 -27.82 -7.68
N VAL A 440 31.39 -28.70 -8.66
CA VAL A 440 31.39 -30.16 -8.48
C VAL A 440 32.73 -30.66 -7.90
N ARG A 441 33.86 -30.13 -8.39
CA ARG A 441 35.19 -30.49 -7.87
C ARG A 441 35.42 -30.07 -6.42
N THR A 442 34.73 -29.03 -5.94
CA THR A 442 34.86 -28.56 -4.56
C THR A 442 33.81 -29.09 -3.60
N ALA A 443 32.62 -29.47 -4.07
CA ALA A 443 31.65 -30.22 -3.27
C ALA A 443 32.18 -31.60 -2.86
N TRP A 444 33.07 -32.19 -3.67
CA TRP A 444 33.71 -33.49 -3.38
C TRP A 444 34.94 -33.40 -2.46
N LYS A 445 35.39 -32.21 -2.10
CA LYS A 445 36.40 -32.04 -1.04
C LYS A 445 35.63 -31.78 0.26
N ALA A 446 35.31 -32.86 0.97
CA ALA A 446 34.80 -32.76 2.34
C ALA A 446 35.64 -31.75 3.13
N GLN A 447 34.96 -30.80 3.79
CA GLN A 447 35.60 -29.93 4.77
C GLN A 447 36.22 -30.81 5.88
N PRO A 448 37.43 -30.50 6.35
CA PRO A 448 38.09 -31.26 7.41
C PRO A 448 37.34 -31.18 8.75
#